data_AF-A0A924RU94-F1
#
_entry.id   AF-A0A924RU94-F1
#
_cell.length_a   1.000
_cell.length_b   1.000
_cell.length_c   1.000
_cell.angle_alpha   90.00
_cell.angle_beta   90.00
_cell.angle_gamma   90.00
#
_symmetry.space_group_name_H-M   'P 1'
#
loop_
_entity.id
_entity.type
_entity.pdbx_description
1 polymer ?
#
loop_
_entity_poly.entity_id
_entity_poly.type
_entity_poly.pdbx_seq_one_letter_code
_entity_poly.pdbx_strand_id
1 'polypeptide(L)' 'MSYQPASNRYQTNMQYRRCGKSGIKLSALSLGLWHNFGDVDVLDNCKAILRTA' A
#
# COMPACT_ATOMS: atom_id res chain seq x y z
N MET A 1 -16.83 8.49 8.57
CA MET A 1 -15.54 9.19 8.70
C MET A 1 -14.83 9.18 7.36
N SER A 2 -14.35 10.33 6.87
CA SER A 2 -13.46 10.35 5.70
C SER A 2 -12.06 9.86 6.10
N TYR A 3 -11.41 9.05 5.26
CA TYR A 3 -10.06 8.57 5.51
C TYR A 3 -9.04 9.68 5.17
N GLN A 4 -8.10 9.95 6.07
CA GLN A 4 -6.96 10.84 5.84
C GLN A 4 -5.66 10.03 5.93
N PRO A 5 -4.84 9.96 4.88
CA PRO A 5 -3.57 9.25 4.92
C PRO A 5 -2.55 10.00 5.78
N ALA A 6 -1.56 9.28 6.31
CA ALA A 6 -0.47 9.89 7.06
C ALA A 6 0.25 10.96 6.21
N SER A 7 0.45 12.14 6.80
CA SER A 7 1.09 13.28 6.14
C SER A 7 2.56 13.00 5.76
N ASN A 8 3.21 12.11 6.50
CA ASN A 8 4.60 11.75 6.37
C ASN A 8 4.86 10.43 5.63
N ARG A 9 3.85 9.82 5.00
CA ARG A 9 3.92 8.47 4.38
C ARG A 9 5.07 8.24 3.39
N TYR A 10 5.57 9.31 2.74
CA TYR A 10 6.69 9.24 1.80
C TYR A 10 8.06 9.51 2.43
N GLN A 11 8.08 10.00 3.67
CA GLN A 11 9.28 10.38 4.41
C GLN A 11 9.69 9.30 5.41
N THR A 12 8.75 8.46 5.83
CA THR A 12 8.94 7.34 6.76
C THR A 12 9.57 6.14 6.07
N ASN A 13 10.90 6.16 5.90
CA ASN A 13 11.78 5.03 5.55
C ASN A 13 11.41 4.17 4.32
N MET A 14 10.37 4.53 3.55
CA MET A 14 10.00 3.84 2.33
C MET A 14 10.99 4.19 1.22
N GLN A 15 11.73 3.19 0.74
CA GLN A 15 12.62 3.36 -0.40
C GLN A 15 11.85 3.17 -1.70
N TYR A 16 12.13 4.00 -2.70
CA TYR A 16 11.54 3.90 -4.04
C TYR A 16 12.60 3.52 -5.07
N ARG A 17 12.39 2.42 -5.80
CA ARG A 17 13.32 1.85 -6.77
C ARG A 17 12.77 1.99 -8.19
N ARG A 18 13.63 2.32 -9.15
CA ARG A 18 13.23 2.45 -10.55
C ARG A 18 12.92 1.07 -11.15
N CYS A 19 11.82 0.97 -11.89
CA CYS A 19 11.46 -0.25 -12.60
C CYS A 19 12.23 -0.33 -13.93
N GLY A 20 13.40 -0.97 -13.91
CA GLY A 20 14.28 -1.10 -15.07
C GLY A 20 14.75 0.26 -15.61
N LYS A 21 14.66 0.44 -16.93
CA LYS A 21 15.02 1.71 -17.62
C LYS A 21 13.84 2.69 -17.73
N SER A 22 12.68 2.36 -17.15
CA SER A 22 11.49 3.23 -17.22
C SER A 22 11.60 4.45 -16.28
N GLY A 23 10.71 5.42 -16.45
CA GLY A 23 10.55 6.54 -15.51
C GLY A 23 9.86 6.16 -14.18
N ILE A 24 9.31 4.95 -14.08
CA ILE A 24 8.47 4.53 -12.96
C ILE A 24 9.34 4.15 -11.76
N LYS A 25 9.01 4.68 -10.58
CA LYS A 25 9.58 4.27 -9.30
C LYS A 25 8.52 3.52 -8.49
N LEU A 26 8.80 2.28 -8.11
CA LEU A 26 7.97 1.46 -7.24
C LEU A 26 8.51 1.52 -5.81
N SER A 27 7.65 1.36 -4.81
CA SER A 27 8.09 1.14 -3.44
C SER A 27 8.93 -0.16 -3.36
N ALA A 28 9.91 -0.20 -2.46
CA ALA A 28 10.73 -1.38 -2.24
C ALA A 28 9.92 -2.56 -1.67
N LEU A 29 8.77 -2.27 -1.04
CA LEU A 29 7.76 -3.21 -0.58
C LEU A 29 6.43 -2.86 -1.24
N SER A 30 5.78 -3.85 -1.83
CA SER A 30 4.46 -3.71 -2.46
C SER A 30 3.49 -4.68 -1.82
N LEU A 31 2.25 -4.25 -1.62
CA LEU A 31 1.17 -5.10 -1.10
C LEU A 31 0.49 -5.82 -2.27
N GLY A 32 0.47 -7.16 -2.22
CA GLY A 32 -0.34 -7.99 -3.11
C GLY A 32 -1.66 -8.37 -2.45
N LEU A 33 -2.74 -8.42 -3.23
CA LEU A 33 -4.10 -8.72 -2.76
C LEU A 33 -4.52 -10.18 -3.04
N TRP A 34 -3.56 -11.11 -3.05
CA TRP A 34 -3.85 -12.51 -3.41
C TRP A 34 -4.75 -13.22 -2.39
N HIS A 35 -4.52 -12.97 -1.10
CA HIS A 35 -5.33 -13.49 0.02
C HIS A 35 -5.73 -12.34 0.94
N ASN A 36 -6.84 -12.51 1.69
CA ASN A 36 -7.41 -11.54 2.63
C ASN A 36 -8.11 -10.34 1.98
N PHE A 37 -8.54 -10.49 0.73
CA PHE A 37 -9.23 -9.46 -0.06
C PHE A 37 -10.37 -10.02 -0.94
N GLY A 38 -10.86 -11.22 -0.64
CA GLY A 38 -11.98 -11.86 -1.34
C GLY A 38 -13.32 -11.57 -0.68
N ASP A 39 -14.40 -12.03 -1.31
CA ASP A 39 -15.78 -11.81 -0.83
C ASP A 39 -16.07 -12.44 0.54
N VAL A 40 -15.29 -13.46 0.92
CA VAL A 40 -15.39 -14.14 2.22
C VAL A 40 -14.65 -13.43 3.35
N ASP A 41 -13.86 -12.40 3.02
CA ASP A 41 -13.01 -11.69 3.98
C ASP A 41 -13.73 -10.48 4.59
N VAL A 42 -13.34 -10.13 5.82
CA VAL A 42 -13.93 -8.99 6.54
C VAL A 42 -13.45 -7.68 5.90
N LEU A 43 -14.35 -6.99 5.22
CA LEU A 43 -14.07 -5.75 4.49
C LEU A 43 -13.34 -4.68 5.33
N ASP A 44 -13.67 -4.56 6.61
CA ASP A 44 -13.01 -3.59 7.49
C ASP A 44 -11.55 -3.94 7.78
N ASN A 45 -11.21 -5.23 7.84
CA ASN A 45 -9.82 -5.68 7.91
C ASN A 45 -9.09 -5.38 6.59
N CYS A 46 -9.72 -5.63 5.44
CA CYS A 46 -9.17 -5.28 4.13
C CYS A 46 -8.82 -3.78 4.06
N LYS A 47 -9.75 -2.92 4.50
CA LYS A 47 -9.52 -1.46 4.57
C LYS A 47 -8.39 -1.10 5.53
N ALA A 48 -8.30 -1.76 6.68
CA ALA A 48 -7.24 -1.52 7.65
C ALA A 48 -5.85 -1.85 7.08
N ILE A 49 -5.73 -2.99 6.37
CA ILE A 49 -4.50 -3.38 5.69
C ILE A 49 -4.11 -2.36 4.62
N LEU A 50 -5.05 -1.95 3.76
CA LEU A 50 -4.80 -0.99 2.68
C LEU A 50 -4.43 0.41 3.17
N ARG A 51 -4.91 0.82 4.34
CA ARG A 51 -4.59 2.14 4.92
C ARG A 51 -3.25 2.14 5.67
N THR A 52 -2.73 0.97 5.99
CA THR A 52 -1.45 0.79 6.69
C THR A 52 -0.28 0.66 5.72
N ALA A 53 -0.50 -0.03 4.59
CA ALA A 53 0.50 -0.20 3.52
C ALA A 53 0.84 1.12 2.81
#